data_AF-A0A1I6K5K9-F1
#
_entry.id   AF-A0A1I6K5K9-F1
#
_cell.length_a   1.000
_cell.length_b   1.000
_cell.length_c   1.000
_cell.angle_alpha   90.00
_cell.angle_beta   90.00
_cell.angle_gamma   90.00
#
_symmetry.space_group_name_H-M   'P 1'
#
loop_
_entity.id
_entity.type
_entity.pdbx_description
1 polymer ?
#
loop_
_entity_poly.entity_id
_entity_poly.type
_entity_poly.pdbx_seq_one_letter_code
_entity_poly.pdbx_strand_id
1 'polypeptide(L)'
;MAFDGGDGGEGGDLDALLGGAAAGDGGAGGGAGGGGDGGASGDGGRPAADWLQSFSADPGDENAPSHRDWLASKGFKSLDDVARSYRETEKALRGSGRISVPGEGAKPEEIATFREAIGVPKEATAYEIKAPDGVKLNEPLNDALRASALKHGVPKGAFEGLVGDYIQAQLDETAAETQRQDGLAAAKLKEWGAGRDEKLAQVEAASRALGFTKADLGGLRNALGADRALDLLAKLGNGMAEDTLINGGKGRFGITSTEARAEMDRLKTDPEFQKKVMVKGSPERIRWDRLNEAAAAAA
;
A
#
# COMPACT_ATOMS: atom_id res chain seq x y z
N MET A 1 5.34 -3.28 7.58
CA MET A 1 6.72 -2.82 7.77
C MET A 1 6.67 -1.33 7.97
N ALA A 2 7.07 -0.84 9.14
CA ALA A 2 7.03 0.58 9.46
C ALA A 2 8.23 1.27 8.83
N PHE A 3 7.98 2.28 7.98
CA PHE A 3 9.00 3.19 7.51
C PHE A 3 9.32 4.19 8.64
N ASP A 4 10.59 4.24 9.01
CA ASP A 4 11.16 5.20 9.95
C ASP A 4 11.34 6.56 9.25
N GLY A 5 10.34 7.42 9.40
CA GLY A 5 10.33 8.80 8.89
C GLY A 5 11.24 9.68 9.73
N GLY A 6 12.41 9.99 9.17
CA GLY A 6 13.39 10.90 9.76
C GLY A 6 12.96 12.36 9.72
N ASP A 7 13.27 13.02 10.83
CA ASP A 7 13.10 14.42 11.20
C ASP A 7 13.58 15.44 10.16
N GLY A 8 12.84 16.55 10.04
CA GLY A 8 13.16 17.65 9.13
C GLY A 8 12.01 18.64 8.95
N GLY A 9 11.93 19.64 9.82
CA GLY A 9 11.17 20.87 9.57
C GLY A 9 10.60 21.51 10.83
N GLU A 10 11.16 22.68 11.20
CA GLU A 10 10.59 23.66 12.13
C GLU A 10 9.21 24.12 11.62
N GLY A 11 8.19 23.34 11.96
CA GLY A 11 6.77 23.66 11.93
C GLY A 11 6.19 23.24 13.28
N GLY A 12 5.22 24.00 13.80
CA GLY A 12 4.67 23.74 15.13
C GLY A 12 4.09 22.32 15.22
N ASP A 13 4.05 21.71 16.41
CA ASP A 13 3.59 20.33 16.60
C ASP A 13 2.18 20.06 16.02
N LEU A 14 1.37 21.11 15.93
CA LEU A 14 0.04 21.09 15.30
C LEU A 14 0.07 20.85 13.79
N ASP A 15 1.16 21.14 13.10
CA ASP A 15 1.30 20.91 11.65
C ASP A 15 1.22 19.41 11.31
N ALA A 16 1.54 18.52 12.24
CA ALA A 16 1.31 17.09 12.08
C ALA A 16 -0.19 16.74 11.98
N LEU A 17 -1.07 17.50 12.66
CA LEU A 17 -2.52 17.31 12.61
C LEU A 17 -3.18 18.03 11.42
N LEU A 18 -2.63 19.17 11.01
CA LEU A 18 -3.22 20.04 10.00
C LEU A 18 -2.74 19.74 8.58
N GLY A 19 -1.47 19.30 8.46
CA GLY A 19 -0.80 18.91 7.22
C GLY A 19 -0.61 20.03 6.19
N GLY A 20 0.40 19.82 5.34
CA GLY A 20 0.91 20.81 4.39
C GLY A 20 0.46 20.49 2.96
N ALA A 21 -0.56 21.19 2.50
CA ALA A 21 -1.13 21.01 1.18
C ALA A 21 -0.37 21.82 0.10
N ALA A 22 0.25 21.12 -0.85
CA ALA A 22 0.56 21.66 -2.17
C ALA A 22 0.02 20.68 -3.23
N ALA A 23 -1.26 20.83 -3.57
CA ALA A 23 -1.93 20.14 -4.66
C ALA A 23 -1.71 20.89 -5.97
N GLY A 24 -1.15 20.21 -6.97
CA GLY A 24 -1.06 20.68 -8.36
C GLY A 24 -1.86 19.74 -9.26
N ASP A 25 -2.99 20.22 -9.74
CA ASP A 25 -3.94 19.55 -10.64
C ASP A 25 -3.58 19.79 -12.12
N GLY A 26 -3.98 18.84 -12.96
CA GLY A 26 -4.52 19.15 -14.29
C GLY A 26 -3.65 18.85 -15.50
N GLY A 27 -4.18 18.04 -16.44
CA GLY A 27 -3.78 18.13 -17.84
C GLY A 27 -4.03 16.92 -18.74
N ALA A 28 -5.29 16.61 -19.04
CA ALA A 28 -5.65 15.74 -20.17
C ALA A 28 -5.51 16.48 -21.52
N GLY A 29 -5.15 15.75 -22.58
CA GLY A 29 -5.20 16.25 -23.96
C GLY A 29 -4.88 15.17 -24.99
N GLY A 30 -5.88 14.80 -25.81
CA GLY A 30 -5.76 13.81 -26.88
C GLY A 30 -5.32 14.38 -28.23
N GLY A 31 -5.19 13.50 -29.23
CA GLY A 31 -5.11 13.90 -30.64
C GLY A 31 -4.47 12.89 -31.60
N ALA A 32 -5.32 12.06 -32.21
CA ALA A 32 -5.36 11.55 -33.60
C ALA A 32 -4.10 11.31 -34.46
N GLY A 33 -4.15 10.24 -35.28
CA GLY A 33 -3.66 10.29 -36.67
C GLY A 33 -3.26 8.96 -37.35
N GLY A 34 -4.03 8.57 -38.38
CA GLY A 34 -3.60 7.78 -39.57
C GLY A 34 -3.54 6.26 -39.40
N GLY A 35 -4.17 5.41 -40.20
CA GLY A 35 -4.50 5.48 -41.62
C GLY A 35 -3.76 4.32 -42.34
N GLY A 36 -4.47 3.37 -42.95
CA GLY A 36 -3.82 2.27 -43.66
C GLY A 36 -4.77 1.16 -44.11
N ASP A 37 -5.17 1.26 -45.37
CA ASP A 37 -6.13 0.46 -46.15
C ASP A 37 -5.72 -0.99 -46.45
N GLY A 38 -6.73 -1.76 -46.89
CA GLY A 38 -6.59 -2.93 -47.79
C GLY A 38 -6.53 -4.28 -47.07
N GLY A 39 -7.39 -5.25 -47.33
CA GLY A 39 -8.32 -5.45 -48.43
C GLY A 39 -8.54 -6.95 -48.51
N ALA A 40 -9.72 -7.41 -48.08
CA ALA A 40 -10.13 -8.79 -48.20
C ALA A 40 -10.40 -9.13 -49.67
N SER A 41 -9.95 -10.29 -50.12
CA SER A 41 -10.44 -10.91 -51.34
C SER A 41 -10.40 -12.41 -51.15
N GLY A 42 -11.60 -12.99 -50.99
CA GLY A 42 -11.82 -14.41 -51.20
C GLY A 42 -11.76 -14.71 -52.69
N ASP A 43 -11.20 -15.86 -53.04
CA ASP A 43 -11.34 -16.46 -54.35
C ASP A 43 -11.64 -17.94 -54.15
N GLY A 44 -12.80 -18.36 -54.65
CA GLY A 44 -13.27 -19.73 -54.58
C GLY A 44 -12.53 -20.64 -55.56
N GLY A 45 -12.53 -21.93 -55.23
CA GLY A 45 -12.42 -23.07 -56.15
C GLY A 45 -11.50 -22.92 -57.36
N ARG A 46 -10.19 -23.08 -57.15
CA ARG A 46 -9.25 -23.44 -58.23
C ARG A 46 -8.92 -24.93 -58.12
N PRO A 47 -8.86 -25.67 -59.26
CA PRO A 47 -8.39 -27.05 -59.24
C PRO A 47 -6.98 -27.08 -58.67
N ALA A 48 -6.73 -28.00 -57.73
CA ALA A 48 -5.43 -28.20 -57.11
C ALA A 48 -4.35 -28.31 -58.22
N ALA A 49 -3.34 -27.44 -58.15
CA ALA A 49 -2.23 -27.43 -59.09
C ALA A 49 -1.59 -28.83 -59.18
N ASP A 50 -1.24 -29.27 -60.40
CA ASP A 50 -0.79 -30.63 -60.73
C ASP A 50 0.31 -31.19 -59.80
N TRP A 51 1.19 -30.30 -59.33
CA TRP A 51 2.25 -30.64 -58.37
C TRP A 51 1.74 -31.10 -56.99
N LEU A 52 0.53 -30.72 -56.58
CA LEU A 52 -0.07 -31.18 -55.31
C LEU A 52 -0.37 -32.68 -55.32
N GLN A 53 -0.55 -33.28 -56.51
CA GLN A 53 -0.79 -34.73 -56.63
C GLN A 53 0.45 -35.58 -56.34
N SER A 54 1.64 -34.97 -56.25
CA SER A 54 2.85 -35.69 -55.82
C SER A 54 2.90 -35.91 -54.30
N PHE A 55 1.97 -35.34 -53.53
CA PHE A 55 1.88 -35.50 -52.08
C PHE A 55 0.80 -36.51 -51.71
N SER A 56 1.02 -37.25 -50.62
CA SER A 56 0.07 -38.24 -50.13
C SER A 56 -1.29 -37.61 -49.85
N ALA A 57 -2.35 -38.26 -50.35
CA ALA A 57 -3.73 -37.99 -49.98
C ALA A 57 -4.12 -38.68 -48.66
N ASP A 58 -3.23 -39.49 -48.08
CA ASP A 58 -3.41 -40.09 -46.77
C ASP A 58 -3.24 -39.02 -45.67
N PRO A 59 -4.25 -38.82 -44.79
CA PRO A 59 -4.14 -37.94 -43.63
C PRO A 59 -3.06 -38.35 -42.63
N GLY A 60 -2.62 -39.60 -42.61
CA GLY A 60 -1.54 -40.10 -41.74
C GLY A 60 -1.88 -40.17 -40.24
N ASP A 61 -2.81 -39.36 -39.76
CA ASP A 61 -3.37 -39.34 -38.39
C ASP A 61 -4.90 -39.19 -38.46
N GLU A 62 -5.63 -39.83 -37.55
CA GLU A 62 -7.09 -40.05 -37.63
C GLU A 62 -7.90 -38.73 -37.59
N ASN A 63 -7.26 -37.61 -37.23
CA ASN A 63 -7.89 -36.28 -37.14
C ASN A 63 -7.11 -35.16 -37.87
N ALA A 64 -6.16 -35.48 -38.75
CA ALA A 64 -5.40 -34.48 -39.51
C ALA A 64 -5.87 -34.39 -40.98
N PRO A 65 -5.85 -33.21 -41.62
CA PRO A 65 -6.01 -33.12 -43.07
C PRO A 65 -4.82 -33.80 -43.78
N SER A 66 -5.06 -34.38 -44.96
CA SER A 66 -3.98 -34.91 -45.81
C SER A 66 -2.95 -33.82 -46.11
N HIS A 67 -1.70 -34.22 -46.34
CA HIS A 67 -0.65 -33.25 -46.69
C HIS A 67 -1.03 -32.43 -47.92
N ARG A 68 -1.74 -33.04 -48.88
CA ARG A 68 -2.29 -32.36 -50.06
C ARG A 68 -3.33 -31.30 -49.68
N ASP A 69 -4.32 -31.66 -48.87
CA ASP A 69 -5.41 -30.75 -48.49
C ASP A 69 -4.90 -29.63 -47.57
N TRP A 70 -3.94 -29.93 -46.70
CA TRP A 70 -3.26 -28.93 -45.88
C TRP A 70 -2.49 -27.92 -46.75
N LEU A 71 -1.65 -28.39 -47.70
CA LEU A 71 -0.92 -27.51 -48.62
C LEU A 71 -1.86 -26.65 -49.47
N ALA A 72 -2.96 -27.22 -49.96
CA ALA A 72 -3.99 -26.49 -50.70
C ALA A 72 -4.65 -25.39 -49.83
N SER A 73 -4.96 -25.70 -48.57
CA SER A 73 -5.54 -24.72 -47.62
C SER A 73 -4.60 -23.57 -47.27
N LYS A 74 -3.28 -23.79 -47.32
CA LYS A 74 -2.25 -22.77 -47.07
C LYS A 74 -2.01 -21.85 -48.27
N GLY A 75 -2.57 -22.17 -49.44
CA GLY A 75 -2.50 -21.32 -50.63
C GLY A 75 -1.12 -21.29 -51.31
N PHE A 76 -0.27 -22.31 -51.11
CA PHE A 76 1.00 -22.41 -51.82
C PHE A 76 0.76 -22.60 -53.32
N LYS A 77 1.49 -21.85 -54.17
CA LYS A 77 1.29 -21.87 -55.62
C LYS A 77 2.23 -22.84 -56.33
N SER A 78 3.35 -23.18 -55.69
CA SER A 78 4.39 -24.05 -56.23
C SER A 78 5.20 -24.78 -55.15
N LEU A 79 5.96 -25.80 -55.55
CA LEU A 79 6.97 -26.46 -54.71
C LEU A 79 8.04 -25.49 -54.20
N ASP A 80 8.40 -24.48 -54.99
CA ASP A 80 9.37 -23.45 -54.59
C ASP A 80 8.84 -22.60 -53.42
N ASP A 81 7.53 -22.30 -53.40
CA ASP A 81 6.91 -21.58 -52.29
C ASP A 81 6.93 -22.41 -51.00
N VAL A 82 6.79 -23.73 -51.09
CA VAL A 82 6.89 -24.65 -49.94
C VAL A 82 8.33 -24.66 -49.42
N ALA A 83 9.32 -24.80 -50.30
CA ALA A 83 10.73 -24.79 -49.91
C ALA A 83 11.15 -23.43 -49.30
N ARG A 84 10.63 -22.33 -49.84
CA ARG A 84 10.83 -20.97 -49.30
C ARG A 84 10.16 -20.81 -47.94
N SER A 85 8.92 -21.25 -47.78
CA SER A 85 8.22 -21.23 -46.50
C SER A 85 8.96 -22.05 -45.43
N TYR A 86 9.50 -23.22 -45.80
CA TYR A 86 10.32 -24.01 -44.90
C TYR A 86 11.62 -23.29 -44.53
N ARG A 87 12.32 -22.68 -45.49
CA ARG A 87 13.54 -21.89 -45.23
C ARG A 87 13.29 -20.68 -44.34
N GLU A 88 12.21 -19.93 -44.57
CA GLU A 88 11.82 -18.81 -43.71
C GLU A 88 11.38 -19.31 -42.33
N THR A 89 10.73 -20.47 -42.24
CA THR A 89 10.42 -21.12 -40.95
C THR A 89 11.69 -21.53 -40.24
N GLU A 90 12.65 -22.18 -40.89
CA GLU A 90 13.94 -22.51 -40.27
C GLU A 90 14.70 -21.25 -39.84
N LYS A 91 14.66 -20.18 -40.64
CA LYS A 91 15.28 -18.91 -40.30
C LYS A 91 14.60 -18.24 -39.11
N ALA A 92 13.27 -18.26 -39.07
CA ALA A 92 12.48 -17.80 -37.92
C ALA A 92 12.80 -18.63 -36.68
N LEU A 93 12.86 -19.97 -36.80
CA LEU A 93 13.15 -20.88 -35.70
C LEU A 93 14.60 -20.77 -35.18
N ARG A 94 15.56 -20.49 -36.07
CA ARG A 94 16.97 -20.23 -35.71
C ARG A 94 17.14 -18.82 -35.12
N GLY A 95 16.37 -17.84 -35.60
CA GLY A 95 16.43 -16.45 -35.17
C GLY A 95 15.60 -16.12 -33.91
N SER A 96 14.60 -16.92 -33.58
CA SER A 96 13.66 -16.64 -32.48
C SER A 96 14.16 -17.05 -31.09
N GLY A 97 15.38 -17.57 -30.96
CA GLY A 97 15.95 -18.00 -29.67
C GLY A 97 15.05 -18.98 -28.95
N ARG A 98 14.79 -20.17 -29.54
CA ARG A 98 13.93 -21.19 -28.92
C ARG A 98 14.34 -21.48 -27.48
N ILE A 99 13.41 -21.26 -26.57
CA ILE A 99 13.51 -21.67 -25.18
C ILE A 99 12.59 -22.88 -25.01
N SER A 100 13.14 -24.05 -24.67
CA SER A 100 12.34 -25.22 -24.31
C SER A 100 11.73 -24.99 -22.94
N VAL A 101 10.40 -24.97 -22.86
CA VAL A 101 9.67 -24.90 -21.58
C VAL A 101 9.78 -26.27 -20.90
N PRO A 102 10.36 -26.36 -19.69
CA PRO A 102 10.44 -27.61 -18.95
C PRO A 102 9.05 -28.15 -18.61
N GLY A 103 8.82 -29.46 -18.77
CA GLY A 103 7.57 -30.12 -18.38
C GLY A 103 7.49 -30.43 -16.88
N GLU A 104 6.35 -30.95 -16.41
CA GLU A 104 6.23 -31.46 -15.04
C GLU A 104 7.21 -32.61 -14.81
N GLY A 105 8.17 -32.42 -13.89
CA GLY A 105 9.23 -33.41 -13.61
C GLY A 105 10.52 -33.24 -14.41
N ALA A 106 10.69 -32.11 -15.12
CA ALA A 106 11.94 -31.79 -15.79
C ALA A 106 13.15 -31.82 -14.84
N LYS A 107 14.31 -32.18 -15.38
CA LYS A 107 15.53 -32.29 -14.58
C LYS A 107 15.99 -30.89 -14.11
N PRO A 108 16.66 -30.80 -12.95
CA PRO A 108 17.17 -29.52 -12.44
C PRO A 108 18.01 -28.73 -13.47
N GLU A 109 18.76 -29.44 -14.32
CA GLU A 109 19.61 -28.85 -15.36
C GLU A 109 18.79 -28.21 -16.50
N GLU A 110 17.64 -28.80 -16.85
CA GLU A 110 16.73 -28.26 -17.86
C GLU A 110 16.02 -27.00 -17.33
N ILE A 111 15.63 -27.03 -16.05
CA ILE A 111 15.06 -25.87 -15.36
C ILE A 111 16.09 -24.74 -15.24
N ALA A 112 17.36 -25.06 -14.92
CA ALA A 112 18.42 -24.07 -14.84
C ALA A 112 18.69 -23.40 -16.20
N THR A 113 18.73 -24.18 -17.28
CA THR A 113 18.90 -23.68 -18.65
C THR A 113 17.74 -22.78 -19.06
N PHE A 114 16.50 -23.17 -18.72
CA PHE A 114 15.31 -22.35 -18.96
C PHE A 114 15.37 -21.02 -18.19
N ARG A 115 15.73 -21.07 -16.89
CA ARG A 115 15.87 -19.89 -16.03
C ARG A 115 16.92 -18.92 -16.57
N GLU A 116 18.07 -19.41 -17.00
CA GLU A 116 19.10 -18.58 -17.63
C GLU A 116 18.58 -17.95 -18.94
N ALA A 117 17.85 -18.72 -19.76
CA ALA A 117 17.32 -18.26 -21.03
C ALA A 117 16.24 -17.16 -20.89
N ILE A 118 15.43 -17.21 -19.84
CA ILE A 118 14.42 -16.16 -19.56
C ILE A 118 15.00 -14.96 -18.78
N GLY A 119 16.30 -14.97 -18.47
CA GLY A 119 16.97 -13.86 -17.78
C GLY A 119 16.85 -13.86 -16.26
N VAL A 120 16.73 -15.04 -15.63
CA VAL A 120 16.92 -15.19 -14.18
C VAL A 120 18.41 -15.05 -13.88
N PRO A 121 18.81 -14.15 -12.96
CA PRO A 121 20.21 -14.03 -12.56
C PRO A 121 20.70 -15.26 -11.78
N LYS A 122 22.03 -15.43 -11.74
CA LYS A 122 22.69 -16.51 -10.97
C LYS A 122 22.73 -16.23 -9.46
N GLU A 123 22.72 -14.94 -9.10
CA GLU A 123 22.86 -14.47 -7.72
C GLU A 123 21.73 -13.48 -7.37
N ALA A 124 21.31 -13.50 -6.10
CA ALA A 124 20.24 -12.63 -5.61
C ALA A 124 20.63 -11.14 -5.64
N THR A 125 21.92 -10.83 -5.51
CA THR A 125 22.45 -9.46 -5.53
C THR A 125 22.35 -8.79 -6.90
N ALA A 126 22.09 -9.54 -7.97
CA ALA A 126 21.94 -9.00 -9.32
C ALA A 126 20.55 -8.39 -9.58
N TYR A 127 19.59 -8.59 -8.68
CA TYR A 127 18.30 -7.90 -8.70
C TYR A 127 18.45 -6.51 -8.09
N GLU A 128 18.21 -5.46 -8.88
CA GLU A 128 18.29 -4.09 -8.39
C GLU A 128 16.95 -3.63 -7.83
N ILE A 129 16.96 -3.01 -6.66
CA ILE A 129 15.77 -2.34 -6.11
C ILE A 129 16.11 -0.87 -6.03
N LYS A 130 15.45 -0.07 -6.86
CA LYS A 130 15.64 1.38 -6.89
C LYS A 130 14.72 2.04 -5.88
N ALA A 131 15.30 2.76 -4.93
CA ALA A 131 14.55 3.64 -4.05
C ALA A 131 14.27 4.97 -4.76
N PRO A 132 13.04 5.48 -4.73
CA PRO A 132 12.77 6.88 -5.00
C PRO A 132 13.45 7.78 -3.95
N ASP A 133 13.70 9.04 -4.30
CA ASP A 133 14.34 9.99 -3.40
C ASP A 133 13.56 10.12 -2.09
N GLY A 134 14.29 10.06 -0.96
CA GLY A 134 13.70 10.19 0.37
C GLY A 134 13.10 8.90 0.97
N VAL A 135 13.07 7.79 0.23
CA VAL A 135 12.57 6.50 0.75
C VAL A 135 13.72 5.66 1.29
N LYS A 136 13.75 5.43 2.62
CA LYS A 136 14.67 4.46 3.22
C LYS A 136 14.20 3.05 2.91
N LEU A 137 14.98 2.31 2.12
CA LEU A 137 14.72 0.91 1.87
C LEU A 137 14.95 0.05 3.12
N ASN A 138 14.09 -0.94 3.32
CA ASN A 138 14.28 -1.96 4.34
C ASN A 138 15.17 -3.07 3.78
N GLU A 139 16.48 -2.99 4.00
CA GLU A 139 17.42 -3.97 3.45
C GLU A 139 17.13 -5.43 3.83
N PRO A 140 16.78 -5.77 5.09
CA PRO A 140 16.38 -7.13 5.43
C PRO A 140 15.18 -7.66 4.62
N LEU A 141 14.18 -6.82 4.35
CA LEU A 141 13.06 -7.17 3.49
C LEU A 141 13.52 -7.38 2.05
N ASN A 142 14.32 -6.44 1.54
CA ASN A 142 14.82 -6.45 0.18
C ASN A 142 15.66 -7.69 -0.09
N ASP A 143 16.53 -8.08 0.84
CA ASP A 143 17.31 -9.32 0.77
C ASP A 143 16.40 -10.55 0.71
N ALA A 144 15.34 -10.59 1.53
CA ALA A 144 14.37 -11.67 1.48
C ALA A 144 13.62 -11.71 0.13
N LEU A 145 13.27 -10.55 -0.43
CA LEU A 145 12.65 -10.45 -1.76
C LEU A 145 13.59 -10.95 -2.86
N ARG A 146 14.85 -10.51 -2.86
CA ARG A 146 15.89 -10.93 -3.82
C ARG A 146 16.13 -12.44 -3.75
N ALA A 147 16.24 -12.99 -2.54
CA ALA A 147 16.40 -14.43 -2.31
C ALA A 147 15.18 -15.23 -2.78
N SER A 148 13.96 -14.72 -2.53
CA SER A 148 12.72 -15.31 -3.01
C SER A 148 12.65 -15.30 -4.53
N ALA A 149 12.98 -14.18 -5.17
CA ALA A 149 13.00 -14.04 -6.61
C ALA A 149 13.95 -15.05 -7.28
N LEU A 150 15.16 -15.23 -6.73
CA LEU A 150 16.10 -16.23 -7.21
C LEU A 150 15.54 -17.65 -7.06
N LYS A 151 15.00 -17.99 -5.87
CA LYS A 151 14.42 -19.31 -5.58
C LYS A 151 13.30 -19.67 -6.55
N HIS A 152 12.43 -18.71 -6.84
CA HIS A 152 11.26 -18.88 -7.69
C HIS A 152 11.56 -18.69 -9.18
N GLY A 153 12.76 -18.28 -9.55
CA GLY A 153 13.17 -18.13 -10.95
C GLY A 153 12.50 -16.95 -11.63
N VAL A 154 12.38 -15.82 -10.94
CA VAL A 154 11.81 -14.59 -11.50
C VAL A 154 12.85 -13.93 -12.42
N PRO A 155 12.52 -13.58 -13.68
CA PRO A 155 13.41 -12.81 -14.54
C PRO A 155 13.79 -11.46 -13.92
N LYS A 156 15.05 -11.02 -14.11
CA LYS A 156 15.56 -9.74 -13.57
C LYS A 156 14.61 -8.56 -13.87
N GLY A 157 14.29 -8.34 -15.15
CA GLY A 157 13.45 -7.22 -15.55
C GLY A 157 12.01 -7.28 -15.00
N ALA A 158 11.46 -8.48 -14.82
CA ALA A 158 10.13 -8.66 -14.23
C ALA A 158 10.12 -8.33 -12.74
N PHE A 159 11.17 -8.74 -12.02
CA PHE A 159 11.34 -8.39 -10.61
C PHE A 159 11.48 -6.88 -10.41
N GLU A 160 12.37 -6.25 -11.18
CA GLU A 160 12.66 -4.81 -11.04
C GLU A 160 11.45 -3.94 -11.38
N GLY A 161 10.73 -4.29 -12.45
CA GLY A 161 9.48 -3.61 -12.81
C GLY A 161 8.41 -3.76 -11.73
N LEU A 162 8.15 -5.00 -11.28
CA LEU A 162 7.12 -5.26 -10.27
C LEU A 162 7.42 -4.57 -8.94
N VAL A 163 8.67 -4.61 -8.48
CA VAL A 163 9.08 -3.95 -7.23
C VAL A 163 9.02 -2.44 -7.39
N GLY A 164 9.41 -1.89 -8.54
CA GLY A 164 9.28 -0.47 -8.85
C GLY A 164 7.82 0.00 -8.79
N ASP A 165 6.91 -0.71 -9.48
CA ASP A 165 5.48 -0.41 -9.48
C ASP A 165 4.87 -0.52 -8.08
N TYR A 166 5.28 -1.52 -7.31
CA TYR A 166 4.83 -1.69 -5.93
C TYR A 166 5.26 -0.54 -5.02
N ILE A 167 6.53 -0.10 -5.13
CA ILE A 167 7.03 1.05 -4.38
C ILE A 167 6.27 2.32 -4.78
N GLN A 168 6.04 2.54 -6.08
CA GLN A 168 5.28 3.70 -6.56
C GLN A 168 3.84 3.67 -6.03
N ALA A 169 3.17 2.52 -6.07
CA ALA A 169 1.80 2.38 -5.55
C ALA A 169 1.72 2.70 -4.05
N GLN A 170 2.71 2.30 -3.25
CA GLN A 170 2.78 2.66 -1.83
C GLN A 170 2.95 4.17 -1.61
N LEU A 171 3.77 4.83 -2.44
CA LEU A 171 3.96 6.27 -2.38
C LEU A 171 2.67 7.01 -2.75
N ASP A 172 2.00 6.57 -3.81
CA ASP A 172 0.73 7.13 -4.26
C ASP A 172 -0.35 6.96 -3.19
N GLU A 173 -0.42 5.80 -2.54
CA GLU A 173 -1.34 5.55 -1.43
C GLU A 173 -1.03 6.45 -0.23
N THR A 174 0.24 6.62 0.13
CA THR A 174 0.66 7.50 1.23
C THR A 174 0.33 8.97 0.94
N ALA A 175 0.56 9.41 -0.30
CA ALA A 175 0.23 10.76 -0.75
C ALA A 175 -1.29 11.01 -0.75
N ALA A 176 -2.07 10.06 -1.28
CA ALA A 176 -3.52 10.12 -1.28
C ALA A 176 -4.10 10.14 0.14
N GLU A 177 -3.56 9.32 1.05
CA GLU A 177 -3.97 9.32 2.46
C GLU A 177 -3.63 10.65 3.15
N THR A 178 -2.44 11.19 2.90
CA THR A 178 -2.05 12.52 3.41
C THR A 178 -3.04 13.58 2.94
N GLN A 179 -3.35 13.61 1.65
CA GLN A 179 -4.30 14.56 1.06
C GLN A 179 -5.72 14.37 1.63
N ARG A 180 -6.15 13.12 1.87
CA ARG A 180 -7.43 12.82 2.51
C ARG A 180 -7.49 13.41 3.91
N GLN A 181 -6.44 13.20 4.69
CA GLN A 181 -6.34 13.70 6.07
C GLN A 181 -6.27 15.24 6.11
N ASP A 182 -5.56 15.88 5.18
CA ASP A 182 -5.54 17.35 5.04
C ASP A 182 -6.95 17.88 4.76
N GLY A 183 -7.69 17.20 3.89
CA GLY A 183 -9.09 17.53 3.58
C GLY A 183 -9.99 17.44 4.82
N LEU A 184 -9.81 16.40 5.65
CA LEU A 184 -10.54 16.24 6.91
C LEU A 184 -10.20 17.36 7.91
N ALA A 185 -8.92 17.68 8.08
CA ALA A 185 -8.47 18.77 8.94
C ALA A 185 -9.06 20.11 8.48
N ALA A 186 -8.94 20.45 7.19
CA ALA A 186 -9.45 21.69 6.62
C ALA A 186 -10.98 21.80 6.75
N ALA A 187 -11.72 20.71 6.50
CA ALA A 187 -13.16 20.65 6.72
C ALA A 187 -13.51 20.91 8.18
N LYS A 188 -12.73 20.34 9.12
CA LYS A 188 -12.96 20.51 10.55
C LYS A 188 -12.70 21.94 11.04
N LEU A 189 -11.62 22.56 10.56
CA LEU A 189 -11.34 23.96 10.86
C LEU A 189 -12.44 24.89 10.32
N LYS A 190 -13.01 24.56 9.15
CA LYS A 190 -14.15 25.29 8.59
C LYS A 190 -15.42 25.12 9.43
N GLU A 191 -15.67 23.91 9.94
CA GLU A 191 -16.79 23.62 10.83
C GLU A 191 -16.70 24.43 12.14
N TRP A 192 -15.51 24.59 12.71
CA TRP A 192 -15.29 25.36 13.92
C TRP A 192 -15.53 26.86 13.78
N GLY A 193 -15.43 27.41 12.56
CA GLY A 193 -15.76 28.80 12.25
C GLY A 193 -15.04 29.81 13.14
N ALA A 194 -15.79 30.71 13.78
CA ALA A 194 -15.25 31.77 14.62
C ALA A 194 -14.52 31.25 15.89
N GLY A 195 -14.85 30.05 16.37
CA GLY A 195 -14.21 29.43 17.54
C GLY A 195 -12.94 28.64 17.21
N ARG A 196 -12.47 28.69 15.95
CA ARG A 196 -11.33 27.90 15.48
C ARG A 196 -10.06 28.16 16.30
N ASP A 197 -9.71 29.42 16.49
CA ASP A 197 -8.43 29.79 17.11
C ASP A 197 -8.41 29.38 18.61
N GLU A 198 -9.54 29.49 19.30
CA GLU A 198 -9.71 29.00 20.67
C GLU A 198 -9.58 27.47 20.74
N LYS A 199 -10.23 26.74 19.83
CA LYS A 199 -10.13 25.28 19.77
C LYS A 199 -8.72 24.80 19.42
N LEU A 200 -8.01 25.50 18.55
CA LEU A 200 -6.61 25.20 18.25
C LEU A 200 -5.72 25.42 19.48
N ALA A 201 -5.94 26.49 20.25
CA ALA A 201 -5.24 26.70 21.51
C ALA A 201 -5.54 25.59 22.53
N GLN A 202 -6.78 25.09 22.58
CA GLN A 202 -7.16 23.93 23.40
C GLN A 202 -6.44 22.65 22.94
N VAL A 203 -6.40 22.37 21.64
CA VAL A 203 -5.64 21.24 21.08
C VAL A 203 -4.17 21.34 21.48
N GLU A 204 -3.57 22.51 21.36
CA GLU A 204 -2.16 22.72 21.71
C GLU A 204 -1.90 22.51 23.20
N ALA A 205 -2.77 23.05 24.07
CA ALA A 205 -2.69 22.87 25.50
C ALA A 205 -2.82 21.38 25.91
N ALA A 206 -3.74 20.65 25.28
CA ALA A 206 -3.92 19.23 25.47
C ALA A 206 -2.68 18.43 25.05
N SER A 207 -2.17 18.69 23.84
CA SER A 207 -0.96 18.03 23.33
C SER A 207 0.24 18.26 24.23
N ARG A 208 0.47 19.51 24.67
CA ARG A 208 1.57 19.87 25.58
C ARG A 208 1.43 19.20 26.95
N ALA A 209 0.22 19.17 27.50
CA ALA A 209 0.01 18.59 28.83
C ALA A 209 0.08 17.07 28.86
N LEU A 210 -0.28 16.40 27.76
CA LEU A 210 -0.11 14.96 27.60
C LEU A 210 1.30 14.57 27.16
N GLY A 211 2.15 15.54 26.79
CA GLY A 211 3.50 15.29 26.30
C GLY A 211 3.52 14.60 24.94
N PHE A 212 2.50 14.82 24.10
CA PHE A 212 2.47 14.25 22.76
C PHE A 212 3.52 14.90 21.88
N THR A 213 4.34 14.04 21.26
CA THR A 213 5.31 14.43 20.25
C THR A 213 4.63 14.60 18.89
N LYS A 214 5.32 15.22 17.93
CA LYS A 214 4.89 15.27 16.52
C LYS A 214 4.55 13.89 15.96
N ALA A 215 5.31 12.86 16.33
CA ALA A 215 5.06 11.48 15.93
C ALA A 215 3.78 10.91 16.53
N ASP A 216 3.48 11.22 17.81
CA ASP A 216 2.24 10.80 18.46
C ASP A 216 1.01 11.46 17.82
N LEU A 217 1.12 12.75 17.51
CA LEU A 217 0.05 13.51 16.85
C LEU A 217 -0.19 13.01 15.41
N GLY A 218 0.88 12.71 14.67
CA GLY A 218 0.79 12.06 13.36
C GLY A 218 0.18 10.66 13.46
N GLY A 219 0.55 9.87 14.47
CA GLY A 219 -0.05 8.57 14.74
C GLY A 219 -1.54 8.64 15.07
N LEU A 220 -1.94 9.61 15.90
CA LEU A 220 -3.33 9.86 16.26
C LEU A 220 -4.17 10.26 15.04
N ARG A 221 -3.63 11.15 14.21
CA ARG A 221 -4.21 11.55 12.93
C ARG A 221 -4.43 10.35 12.01
N ASN A 222 -3.40 9.53 11.81
CA ASN A 222 -3.48 8.36 10.93
C ASN A 222 -4.43 7.29 11.46
N ALA A 223 -4.54 7.13 12.78
CA ALA A 223 -5.39 6.12 13.40
C ALA A 223 -6.87 6.52 13.49
N LEU A 224 -7.16 7.79 13.81
CA LEU A 224 -8.52 8.26 14.11
C LEU A 224 -9.13 9.11 12.99
N GLY A 225 -8.32 9.66 12.09
CA GLY A 225 -8.69 10.78 11.23
C GLY A 225 -8.37 12.12 11.88
N ALA A 226 -7.90 13.08 11.07
CA ALA A 226 -7.53 14.42 11.52
C ALA A 226 -8.70 15.16 12.18
N ASP A 227 -9.91 15.00 11.65
CA ASP A 227 -11.14 15.60 12.18
C ASP A 227 -11.44 15.15 13.62
N ARG A 228 -11.42 13.84 13.86
CA ARG A 228 -11.71 13.24 15.17
C ARG A 228 -10.58 13.48 16.16
N ALA A 229 -9.33 13.44 15.70
CA ALA A 229 -8.16 13.76 16.51
C ALA A 229 -8.21 15.22 17.00
N LEU A 230 -8.49 16.16 16.10
CA LEU A 230 -8.68 17.59 16.44
C LEU A 230 -9.83 17.80 17.43
N ASP A 231 -10.98 17.16 17.21
CA ASP A 231 -12.13 17.29 18.12
C ASP A 231 -11.85 16.70 19.51
N LEU A 232 -11.15 15.56 19.58
CA LEU A 232 -10.81 14.92 20.84
C LEU A 232 -9.85 15.80 21.66
N LEU A 233 -8.79 16.29 21.02
CA LEU A 233 -7.80 17.14 21.67
C LEU A 233 -8.39 18.50 22.07
N ALA A 234 -9.24 19.10 21.24
CA ALA A 234 -9.93 20.34 21.59
C ALA A 234 -10.83 20.15 22.83
N LYS A 235 -11.61 19.06 22.89
CA LYS A 235 -12.45 18.74 24.06
C LYS A 235 -11.61 18.53 25.32
N LEU A 236 -10.48 17.83 25.19
CA LEU A 236 -9.58 17.61 26.31
C LEU A 236 -9.00 18.95 26.82
N GLY A 237 -8.54 19.80 25.90
CA GLY A 237 -8.01 21.11 26.23
C GLY A 237 -9.04 22.05 26.85
N ASN A 238 -10.30 22.00 26.39
CA ASN A 238 -11.39 22.75 27.01
C ASN A 238 -11.61 22.32 28.47
N GLY A 239 -11.69 21.02 28.73
CA GLY A 239 -11.83 20.51 30.10
C GLY A 239 -10.66 20.90 31.02
N MET A 240 -9.45 20.96 30.46
CA MET A 240 -8.26 21.44 31.17
C MET A 240 -8.31 22.95 31.46
N ALA A 241 -8.78 23.75 30.50
CA ALA A 241 -8.93 25.19 30.67
C ALA A 241 -9.98 25.51 31.74
N GLU A 242 -11.12 24.81 31.73
CA GLU A 242 -12.16 24.92 32.75
C GLU A 242 -11.63 24.55 34.14
N ASP A 243 -10.91 23.43 34.29
CA ASP A 243 -10.31 23.03 35.57
C ASP A 243 -9.24 24.04 36.04
N THR A 244 -8.43 24.57 35.12
CA THR A 244 -7.41 25.58 35.45
C THR A 244 -8.01 26.92 35.90
N LEU A 245 -9.12 27.34 35.28
CA LEU A 245 -9.85 28.56 35.62
C LEU A 245 -10.56 28.45 36.97
N ILE A 246 -11.02 27.24 37.33
CA ILE A 246 -11.67 26.97 38.62
C ILE A 246 -10.64 26.80 39.75
N ASN A 247 -9.50 26.16 39.48
CA ASN A 247 -8.49 25.80 40.50
C ASN A 247 -7.18 26.62 40.49
N GLY A 248 -7.07 27.66 39.66
CA GLY A 248 -5.97 28.64 39.76
C GLY A 248 -4.60 28.14 39.32
N GLY A 249 -4.49 27.49 38.15
CA GLY A 249 -3.19 27.41 37.47
C GLY A 249 -2.28 26.22 37.77
N LYS A 250 -2.79 25.08 38.27
CA LYS A 250 -2.02 23.84 38.35
C LYS A 250 -2.75 22.73 37.61
N GLY A 251 -2.43 22.56 36.32
CA GLY A 251 -2.92 21.45 35.52
C GLY A 251 -2.67 20.14 36.25
N ARG A 252 -3.75 19.48 36.70
CA ARG A 252 -3.64 18.23 37.45
C ARG A 252 -4.80 17.34 37.07
N PHE A 253 -4.52 16.39 36.18
CA PHE A 253 -5.43 15.28 35.90
C PHE A 253 -5.66 14.48 37.19
N GLY A 254 -6.74 14.78 37.91
CA GLY A 254 -7.17 14.07 39.12
C GLY A 254 -8.02 14.94 40.06
N ILE A 255 -8.93 14.28 40.80
CA ILE A 255 -9.69 14.89 41.90
C ILE A 255 -8.70 15.57 42.87
N THR A 256 -8.89 16.84 43.20
CA THR A 256 -7.98 17.56 44.11
C THR A 256 -7.97 16.92 45.50
N SER A 257 -6.90 17.05 46.28
CA SER A 257 -6.87 16.51 47.64
C SER A 257 -8.01 17.05 48.53
N THR A 258 -8.43 18.29 48.30
CA THR A 258 -9.59 18.93 48.93
C THR A 258 -10.91 18.31 48.49
N GLU A 259 -11.12 18.10 47.19
CA GLU A 259 -12.33 17.44 46.68
C GLU A 259 -12.36 15.95 47.04
N ALA A 260 -11.22 15.28 47.05
CA ALA A 260 -11.08 13.90 47.48
C ALA A 260 -11.46 13.75 48.96
N ARG A 261 -11.03 14.69 49.82
CA ARG A 261 -11.44 14.73 51.23
C ARG A 261 -12.94 15.02 51.39
N ALA A 262 -13.48 15.99 50.68
CA ALA A 262 -14.91 16.32 50.73
C ALA A 262 -15.79 15.15 50.26
N GLU A 263 -15.36 14.46 49.20
CA GLU A 263 -16.06 13.29 48.66
C GLU A 263 -15.91 12.08 49.60
N MET A 264 -14.73 11.87 50.20
CA MET A 264 -14.57 10.86 51.23
C MET A 264 -15.48 11.12 52.44
N ASP A 265 -15.62 12.36 52.87
CA ASP A 265 -16.48 12.71 54.01
C ASP A 265 -17.98 12.55 53.69
N ARG A 266 -18.39 12.80 52.44
CA ARG A 266 -19.73 12.40 51.97
C ARG A 266 -19.92 10.89 51.96
N LEU A 267 -18.97 10.14 51.42
CA LEU A 267 -19.07 8.68 51.31
C LEU A 267 -18.96 7.96 52.68
N LYS A 268 -18.38 8.60 53.69
CA LYS A 268 -18.41 8.15 55.09
C LYS A 268 -19.81 8.22 55.71
N THR A 269 -20.64 9.14 55.25
CA THR A 269 -22.00 9.32 55.78
C THR A 269 -23.06 8.47 55.06
N ASP A 270 -22.70 7.80 53.96
CA ASP A 270 -23.57 6.86 53.23
C ASP A 270 -23.47 5.41 53.78
N PRO A 271 -24.51 4.89 54.45
CA PRO A 271 -24.49 3.55 55.04
C PRO A 271 -24.42 2.42 54.00
N GLU A 272 -24.92 2.63 52.79
CA GLU A 272 -24.90 1.62 51.72
C GLU A 272 -23.52 1.54 51.07
N PHE A 273 -22.86 2.68 50.91
CA PHE A 273 -21.47 2.73 50.48
C PHE A 273 -20.54 2.05 51.49
N GLN A 274 -20.72 2.31 52.79
CA GLN A 274 -19.90 1.70 53.85
C GLN A 274 -19.99 0.17 53.90
N LYS A 275 -21.13 -0.42 53.51
CA LYS A 275 -21.24 -1.88 53.41
C LYS A 275 -20.50 -2.42 52.19
N LYS A 276 -20.60 -1.74 51.04
CA LYS A 276 -20.01 -2.19 49.77
C LYS A 276 -18.51 -1.98 49.69
N VAL A 277 -17.98 -0.94 50.35
CA VAL A 277 -16.53 -0.67 50.42
C VAL A 277 -15.77 -1.73 51.23
N MET A 278 -16.44 -2.45 52.13
CA MET A 278 -15.82 -3.53 52.92
C MET A 278 -15.60 -4.81 52.10
N VAL A 279 -16.27 -4.96 50.94
CA VAL A 279 -16.09 -6.09 50.04
C VAL A 279 -14.78 -5.90 49.25
N LYS A 280 -13.85 -6.85 49.39
CA LYS A 280 -12.56 -6.80 48.69
C LYS A 280 -12.78 -6.88 47.17
N GLY A 281 -12.25 -5.91 46.43
CA GLY A 281 -12.34 -5.84 44.97
C GLY A 281 -13.66 -5.27 44.42
N SER A 282 -14.55 -4.74 45.28
CA SER A 282 -15.74 -4.03 44.81
C SER A 282 -15.37 -2.73 44.09
N PRO A 283 -16.19 -2.28 43.13
CA PRO A 283 -16.02 -0.96 42.50
C PRO A 283 -15.94 0.18 43.53
N GLU A 284 -16.70 0.07 44.62
CA GLU A 284 -16.72 1.03 45.73
C GLU A 284 -15.41 1.04 46.51
N ARG A 285 -14.79 -0.12 46.75
CA ARG A 285 -13.45 -0.23 47.36
C ARG A 285 -12.39 0.40 46.47
N ILE A 286 -12.40 0.11 45.17
CA ILE A 286 -11.44 0.67 44.21
C ILE A 286 -11.59 2.20 44.11
N ARG A 287 -12.83 2.70 44.16
CA ARG A 287 -13.11 4.14 44.21
C ARG A 287 -12.59 4.77 45.50
N TRP A 288 -12.83 4.12 46.65
CA TRP A 288 -12.35 4.58 47.95
C TRP A 288 -10.82 4.63 48.04
N ASP A 289 -10.13 3.61 47.51
CA ASP A 289 -8.67 3.56 47.52
C ASP A 289 -8.07 4.67 46.63
N ARG A 290 -8.66 4.93 45.46
CA ARG A 290 -8.27 6.08 44.61
C ARG A 290 -8.48 7.44 45.29
N LEU A 291 -9.59 7.60 46.03
CA LEU A 291 -9.86 8.84 46.77
C LEU A 291 -8.87 9.04 47.92
N ASN A 292 -8.49 7.98 48.63
CA ASN A 292 -7.45 8.04 49.68
C ASN A 292 -6.09 8.40 49.10
N GLU A 293 -5.72 7.80 47.96
CA GLU A 293 -4.45 8.09 47.27
C GLU A 293 -4.40 9.55 46.79
N ALA A 294 -5.48 10.05 46.18
CA ALA A 294 -5.60 11.45 45.77
C ALA A 294 -5.58 12.43 46.96
N ALA A 295 -6.15 12.04 48.10
CA ALA A 295 -6.12 12.85 49.33
C ALA A 295 -4.73 12.87 50.00
N ALA A 296 -3.95 11.79 49.85
CA ALA A 296 -2.60 11.66 50.40
C ALA A 296 -1.53 12.37 49.55
N ALA A 297 -1.70 12.46 48.23
CA ALA A 297 -0.74 13.08 47.29
C ALA A 297 -0.58 14.62 47.40
N ALA A 298 -1.03 15.23 48.50
CA ALA A 298 -0.90 16.66 48.82
C ALA A 298 -0.44 16.92 50.27
N ALA A 299 0.05 15.90 50.98
CA ALA A 299 0.80 16.03 52.23
C ALA A 299 2.30 15.84 51.94
#